data_AF-A0A757YFA8-F1
#
_entry.id   AF-A0A757YFA8-F1
#
_cell.length_a   1.000
_cell.length_b   1.000
_cell.length_c   1.000
_cell.angle_alpha   90.00
_cell.angle_beta   90.00
_cell.angle_gamma   90.00
#
_symmetry.space_group_name_H-M   'P 1'
#
loop_
_entity.id
_entity.type
_entity.pdbx_description
1 polymer ?
#
loop_
_entity_poly.entity_id
_entity_poly.type
_entity_poly.pdbx_seq_one_letter_code
_entity_poly.pdbx_strand_id
1 'polypeptide(L)'
;MSVVAPAVYVGTWHKYNCGSIAGRWFDLATFDDERDFFAACRSLHQDEADPELMFQDYEGFPGNMASECHINWAYVEGFRQARDEGCEEAYRLWV
;
A
#
# COMPACT_ATOMS: atom_id res chain seq x y z
N MET A 1 -15.36 -12.36 10.40
CA MET A 1 -15.08 -11.50 9.23
C MET A 1 -13.58 -11.61 8.98
N SER A 2 -13.12 -11.81 7.75
CA SER A 2 -11.68 -11.81 7.46
C SER A 2 -11.09 -10.43 7.73
N VAL A 3 -9.90 -10.39 8.33
CA VAL A 3 -9.17 -9.13 8.52
C VAL A 3 -8.81 -8.58 7.13
N VAL A 4 -9.03 -7.29 6.92
CA VAL A 4 -8.63 -6.61 5.68
C VAL A 4 -7.14 -6.35 5.74
N ALA A 5 -6.40 -6.90 4.78
CA ALA A 5 -4.96 -6.68 4.64
C ALA A 5 -4.64 -5.22 4.27
N PRO A 6 -3.48 -4.68 4.67
CA PRO A 6 -3.07 -3.33 4.29
C PRO A 6 -2.91 -3.26 2.76
N ALA A 7 -3.66 -2.34 2.16
CA ALA A 7 -3.67 -2.13 0.71
C ALA A 7 -3.70 -0.65 0.38
N VAL A 8 -3.11 -0.28 -0.76
CA VAL A 8 -3.10 1.10 -1.26
C VAL A 8 -3.51 1.15 -2.73
N TYR A 9 -4.27 2.18 -3.10
CA TYR A 9 -4.52 2.53 -4.50
C TYR A 9 -3.44 3.48 -4.99
N VAL A 10 -2.60 3.00 -5.89
CA VAL A 10 -1.44 3.75 -6.38
C VAL A 10 -1.76 4.38 -7.72
N GLY A 11 -1.64 5.70 -7.78
CA GLY A 11 -1.55 6.47 -9.02
C GLY A 11 -0.30 7.37 -9.02
N THR A 12 -0.34 8.44 -9.82
CA THR A 12 0.71 9.48 -9.82
C THR A 12 0.10 10.85 -9.60
N TRP A 13 0.85 11.76 -8.97
CA TRP A 13 0.45 13.16 -8.83
C TRP A 13 0.22 13.82 -10.18
N HIS A 14 1.03 13.48 -11.20
CA HIS A 14 0.85 13.97 -12.55
C HIS A 14 -0.53 13.61 -13.13
N LYS A 15 -0.90 12.31 -13.11
CA LYS A 15 -2.21 11.85 -13.59
C LYS A 15 -3.35 12.51 -12.82
N TYR A 16 -3.24 12.56 -11.49
CA TYR A 16 -4.26 13.18 -10.63
C TYR A 16 -4.47 14.67 -10.98
N ASN A 17 -3.38 15.44 -11.08
CA ASN A 17 -3.41 16.85 -11.44
C ASN A 17 -3.94 17.11 -12.87
N CYS A 18 -3.84 16.13 -13.76
CA CYS A 18 -4.41 16.16 -15.10
C CYS A 18 -5.85 15.60 -15.17
N GLY A 19 -6.51 15.40 -14.02
CA GLY A 19 -7.91 14.94 -13.95
C GLY A 19 -8.09 13.45 -14.19
N SER A 20 -7.03 12.65 -14.07
CA SER A 20 -7.06 11.19 -14.23
C SER A 20 -6.79 10.50 -12.90
N ILE A 21 -7.75 9.68 -12.46
CA ILE A 21 -7.61 8.80 -11.28
C ILE A 21 -6.99 7.44 -11.64
N ALA A 22 -6.36 7.30 -12.81
CA ALA A 22 -5.85 6.03 -13.28
C ALA A 22 -4.73 5.49 -12.36
N GLY A 23 -4.99 4.31 -11.80
CA GLY A 23 -4.10 3.63 -10.87
C GLY A 23 -4.52 2.17 -10.64
N ARG A 24 -3.97 1.54 -9.61
CA ARG A 24 -4.29 0.15 -9.24
C ARG A 24 -4.17 -0.06 -7.73
N TRP A 25 -5.06 -0.90 -7.19
CA TRP A 25 -4.94 -1.45 -5.84
C TRP A 25 -3.81 -2.47 -5.74
N PHE A 26 -2.99 -2.35 -4.70
CA PHE A 26 -1.97 -3.32 -4.32
C PHE A 26 -2.22 -3.82 -2.90
N ASP A 27 -2.27 -5.15 -2.74
CA ASP A 27 -2.20 -5.80 -1.44
C ASP A 27 -0.73 -5.84 -0.99
N LEU A 28 -0.39 -5.03 0.02
CA LEU A 28 0.99 -4.87 0.48
C LEU A 28 1.52 -6.13 1.15
N ALA A 29 0.64 -6.97 1.70
CA ALA A 29 1.04 -8.21 2.33
C ALA A 29 1.45 -9.29 1.32
N THR A 30 1.27 -9.06 0.01
CA THR A 30 1.73 -9.99 -1.04
C THR A 30 3.16 -9.74 -1.52
N PHE A 31 3.77 -8.62 -1.12
CA PHE A 31 5.16 -8.30 -1.46
C PHE A 31 6.12 -8.81 -0.39
N ASP A 32 7.31 -9.25 -0.82
CA ASP A 32 8.37 -9.71 0.08
C ASP A 32 9.05 -8.56 0.82
N ASP A 33 9.15 -7.38 0.20
CA ASP A 33 9.62 -6.15 0.83
C ASP A 33 9.13 -4.88 0.12
N GLU A 34 9.45 -3.72 0.71
CA GLU A 34 9.12 -2.37 0.20
C GLU A 34 9.64 -2.13 -1.23
N ARG A 35 10.80 -2.68 -1.60
CA ARG A 35 11.44 -2.44 -2.90
C ARG A 35 10.66 -3.12 -4.01
N ASP A 36 10.17 -4.34 -3.77
CA ASP A 36 9.35 -5.07 -4.73
C ASP A 36 8.02 -4.34 -5.00
N PHE A 37 7.40 -3.77 -3.97
CA PHE A 37 6.23 -2.93 -4.12
C PHE A 37 6.53 -1.70 -4.98
N PHE A 38 7.59 -0.95 -4.68
CA PHE A 38 7.94 0.22 -5.48
C PHE A 38 8.32 -0.12 -6.92
N ALA A 39 8.98 -1.26 -7.16
CA ALA A 39 9.26 -1.76 -8.49
C ALA A 39 7.97 -2.05 -9.28
N ALA A 40 6.97 -2.66 -8.64
CA ALA A 40 5.65 -2.89 -9.25
C ALA A 40 4.93 -1.58 -9.57
N CYS A 41 5.00 -0.58 -8.69
CA CYS A 41 4.45 0.76 -8.92
C CYS A 41 5.13 1.46 -10.11
N ARG A 42 6.47 1.40 -10.20
CA ARG A 42 7.22 1.98 -11.33
C ARG A 42 6.90 1.27 -12.65
N SER A 43 6.70 -0.04 -12.62
CA SER A 43 6.25 -0.81 -13.79
C SER A 43 4.82 -0.43 -14.21
N LEU A 44 3.91 -0.22 -13.26
CA LEU A 44 2.54 0.23 -13.54
C LEU A 44 2.50 1.59 -14.25
N HIS A 45 3.38 2.51 -13.85
CA HIS A 45 3.47 3.88 -14.36
C HIS A 45 4.66 4.10 -15.31
N GLN A 46 5.09 3.05 -16.02
CA GLN A 46 6.22 3.12 -16.97
C GLN A 46 5.96 4.01 -18.18
N ASP A 47 4.72 4.48 -18.36
CA ASP A 47 4.33 5.48 -19.34
C ASP A 47 4.83 6.90 -19.00
N GLU A 48 5.29 7.13 -17.77
CA GLU A 48 5.92 8.37 -17.32
C GLU A 48 7.44 8.19 -17.14
N ALA A 49 8.23 9.22 -17.46
CA ALA A 49 9.69 9.14 -17.36
C ALA A 49 10.20 9.11 -15.91
N ASP A 50 9.54 9.83 -15.00
CA ASP A 50 9.78 9.79 -13.55
C ASP A 50 8.45 9.92 -12.80
N PRO A 51 7.69 8.81 -12.63
CA PRO A 51 6.38 8.87 -12.00
C PRO A 51 6.47 9.22 -10.52
N GLU A 52 5.90 10.37 -10.15
CA GLU A 52 5.74 10.77 -8.76
C GLU A 52 4.53 10.06 -8.16
N LEU A 53 4.77 8.98 -7.41
CA LEU A 53 3.73 8.11 -6.88
C LEU A 53 2.83 8.85 -5.87
N MET A 54 1.55 8.53 -5.91
CA MET A 54 0.53 9.00 -4.98
C MET A 54 -0.31 7.82 -4.51
N PHE A 55 -0.43 7.65 -3.19
CA PHE A 55 -1.29 6.65 -2.57
C PHE A 55 -2.68 7.26 -2.35
N GLN A 56 -3.45 7.36 -3.44
CA GLN A 56 -4.71 8.13 -3.48
C GLN A 56 -5.77 7.61 -2.50
N ASP A 57 -5.71 6.33 -2.15
CA ASP A 57 -6.60 5.71 -1.17
C ASP A 57 -5.89 4.53 -0.49
N TYR A 58 -6.36 4.14 0.69
CA TYR A 58 -5.78 3.03 1.47
C TYR A 58 -6.80 2.35 2.37
N GLU A 59 -6.64 1.04 2.55
CA GLU A 59 -7.47 0.20 3.40
C GLU A 59 -6.60 -0.71 4.29
N GLY A 60 -7.19 -1.26 5.35
CA GLY A 60 -6.50 -2.23 6.21
C GLY A 60 -5.46 -1.63 7.16
N PHE A 61 -5.37 -0.31 7.28
CA PHE A 61 -4.46 0.40 8.16
C PHE A 61 -5.13 0.91 9.45
N PRO A 62 -4.44 0.86 10.60
CA PRO A 62 -4.74 1.68 11.77
C PRO A 62 -4.53 3.18 11.46
N GLY A 63 -5.04 4.05 12.33
CA GLY A 63 -4.93 5.50 12.15
C GLY A 63 -3.47 5.97 12.02
N ASN A 64 -3.22 6.89 11.09
CA ASN A 64 -1.91 7.48 10.80
C ASN A 64 -0.82 6.49 10.31
N MET A 65 -1.18 5.30 9.84
CA MET A 65 -0.23 4.31 9.30
C MET A 65 -0.03 4.40 7.79
N ALA A 66 -0.85 5.18 7.10
CA ALA A 66 -0.72 5.49 5.69
C ALA A 66 -1.21 6.92 5.41
N SER A 67 -0.68 7.52 4.36
CA SER A 67 -1.13 8.80 3.79
C SER A 67 -0.93 8.78 2.27
N GLU A 68 -1.24 9.88 1.60
CA GLU A 68 -1.08 10.04 0.16
C GLU A 68 0.38 9.88 -0.34
N CYS A 69 1.36 9.89 0.57
CA CYS A 69 2.78 9.79 0.25
C CYS A 69 3.58 8.92 1.23
N HIS A 70 2.91 8.22 2.16
CA HIS A 70 3.58 7.44 3.20
C HIS A 70 2.88 6.12 3.46
N ILE A 71 3.70 5.09 3.71
CA ILE A 71 3.26 3.77 4.20
C ILE A 71 4.17 3.44 5.39
N ASN A 72 3.58 3.06 6.52
CA ASN A 72 4.34 2.51 7.64
C ASN A 72 4.66 1.03 7.36
N TRP A 73 5.86 0.78 6.84
CA TRP A 73 6.29 -0.57 6.48
C TRP A 73 6.47 -1.51 7.67
N ALA A 74 6.81 -1.00 8.86
CA ALA A 74 6.87 -1.84 10.05
C ALA A 74 5.50 -2.45 10.39
N TYR A 75 4.41 -1.73 10.12
CA TYR A 75 3.06 -2.28 10.25
C TYR A 75 2.78 -3.36 9.21
N VAL A 76 3.15 -3.15 7.94
CA VAL A 76 2.95 -4.13 6.85
C VAL A 76 3.71 -5.43 7.12
N GLU A 77 4.97 -5.31 7.54
CA GLU A 77 5.83 -6.45 7.90
C GLU A 77 5.27 -7.22 9.09
N GLY A 78 4.87 -6.51 10.16
CA GLY A 78 4.24 -7.12 11.33
C GLY A 78 2.91 -7.79 10.98
N PHE A 79 2.11 -7.20 10.09
CA PHE A 79 0.87 -7.79 9.60
C PHE A 79 1.14 -9.10 8.86
N ARG A 80 2.15 -9.15 7.99
CA ARG A 80 2.55 -10.39 7.29
C ARG A 80 2.94 -11.49 8.28
N GLN A 81 3.74 -11.17 9.28
CA GLN A 81 4.11 -12.14 10.31
C GLN A 81 2.87 -12.61 11.09
N ALA A 82 1.98 -11.70 11.47
CA ALA A 82 0.75 -12.03 12.16
C ALA A 82 -0.16 -12.94 11.32
N ARG A 83 -0.17 -12.77 9.99
CA ARG A 83 -0.87 -13.65 9.06
C ARG A 83 -0.30 -15.05 9.02
N ASP A 84 1.03 -15.18 8.96
CA ASP A 84 1.70 -16.47 9.00
C ASP A 84 1.44 -17.23 10.30
N GLU A 85 1.26 -16.49 11.40
CA GLU A 85 0.91 -17.02 12.73
C GLU A 85 -0.61 -17.16 12.97
N GLY A 86 -1.47 -16.66 12.08
CA GLY A 86 -2.92 -16.67 12.21
C GLY A 86 -3.49 -15.73 13.28
N CYS A 87 -2.76 -14.67 13.64
CA CYS A 87 -3.10 -13.72 14.71
C CYS A 87 -3.34 -12.27 14.22
N GLU A 88 -3.63 -12.07 12.93
CA GLU A 88 -3.84 -10.75 12.28
C GLU A 88 -4.82 -9.84 13.02
N GLU A 89 -5.93 -10.40 13.52
CA GLU A 89 -6.96 -9.63 14.23
C GLU A 89 -6.42 -9.07 15.55
N ALA A 90 -5.69 -9.90 16.30
CA ALA A 90 -5.08 -9.51 17.56
C ALA A 90 -3.98 -8.46 17.33
N TYR A 91 -3.16 -8.63 16.29
CA TYR A 91 -2.14 -7.65 15.90
C TYR A 91 -2.78 -6.29 15.58
N ARG A 92 -3.81 -6.27 14.74
CA ARG A 92 -4.50 -5.03 14.35
C ARG A 92 -5.13 -4.28 15.54
N LEU A 93 -5.59 -4.98 16.58
CA LEU A 93 -6.16 -4.36 17.78
C LEU A 93 -5.10 -3.82 18.75
N TRP A 94 -3.87 -4.32 18.67
CA TRP A 94 -2.78 -3.93 19.54
C TRP A 94 -2.09 -2.63 19.11
N VAL A 95 -1.98 -2.40 17.79
CA VAL A 95 -1.28 -1.26 17.17
C VAL A 95 -2.16 -0.01 17.09
#